data_AF-A0A2N5WXK8-F1
#
_entry.id   AF-A0A2N5WXK8-F1
#
_cell.length_a   1.000
_cell.length_b   1.000
_cell.length_c   1.000
_cell.angle_alpha   90.00
_cell.angle_beta   90.00
_cell.angle_gamma   90.00
#
_symmetry.space_group_name_H-M   'P 1'
#
loop_
_entity.id
_entity.type
_entity.pdbx_description
1 polymer ?
#
loop_
_entity_poly.entity_id
_entity_poly.type
_entity_poly.pdbx_seq_one_letter_code
_entity_poly.pdbx_strand_id
1 'polypeptide(L)'
;MSLAVIMLAVMPATLADTAFSIASAKTLKINRDLSEEGKACITCHQQVSPGQVADWADSRHAHAGISCIDCHQVPEDAPHATRHANVEDTPVFVSALVSPAVCGRCHVDAKKQFDASGHFRSYHQIIPKDNLHALQIVHEGQNHPELSGAPGETGCMQCHGTEIKLDENNRPTPETWPNNGMGNIYPDGSTGSCNACHSRHKFSIAEARHPNACASCHLGPDHPNIEIYNNSKHGHLYNTEGDEWKMDSAPDAWEPGDYRAPTCATCHMSGIGELSVTHNVSERLYWNLWAKKSNVRGSDDVMSPLLGDGPAGREKMKMVCSNCHTASHTEGFFKQGDKAVMLYNEAYYEPATAMLNELKEKGLLRENPWADEFQIVYYHLWHHQGRRARQGAMMGAPDYAHWHGFFELQQDLYKLKGIHAKRLETGEIED
;
A
#
# COMPACT_ATOMS: atom_id res chain seq x y z
N MET A 1 7.65 -24.62 -77.89
CA MET A 1 7.42 -23.17 -77.69
C MET A 1 6.90 -23.03 -76.26
N SER A 2 7.79 -22.99 -75.27
CA SER A 2 8.57 -21.83 -74.79
C SER A 2 7.79 -20.93 -73.84
N LEU A 3 8.27 -20.93 -72.58
CA LEU A 3 8.20 -19.89 -71.55
C LEU A 3 6.79 -19.59 -70.96
N ALA A 4 6.61 -19.29 -69.68
CA ALA A 4 7.52 -18.80 -68.64
C ALA A 4 7.06 -19.27 -67.25
N VAL A 5 8.02 -19.58 -66.38
CA VAL A 5 7.83 -19.71 -64.93
C VAL A 5 7.93 -18.30 -64.34
N ILE A 6 6.84 -17.79 -63.77
CA ILE A 6 6.83 -16.55 -62.99
C ILE A 6 7.05 -16.94 -61.52
N MET A 7 8.25 -16.66 -61.00
CA MET A 7 8.50 -16.60 -59.56
C MET A 7 7.78 -15.38 -58.99
N LEU A 8 6.74 -15.60 -58.17
CA LEU A 8 6.23 -14.56 -57.29
C LEU A 8 7.17 -14.44 -56.09
N ALA A 9 7.86 -13.30 -56.00
CA ALA A 9 8.54 -12.88 -54.78
C ALA A 9 7.48 -12.50 -53.73
N VAL A 10 7.38 -13.28 -52.66
CA VAL A 10 6.58 -12.94 -51.47
C VAL A 10 7.44 -12.03 -50.60
N MET A 11 7.16 -10.73 -50.60
CA MET A 11 7.65 -9.81 -49.56
C MET A 11 6.84 -10.05 -48.29
N PRO A 12 7.46 -10.23 -47.11
CA PRO A 12 6.71 -10.31 -45.87
C PRO A 12 6.20 -8.91 -45.52
N ALA A 13 4.88 -8.72 -45.57
CA ALA A 13 4.24 -7.55 -45.00
C ALA A 13 4.48 -7.56 -43.49
N THR A 14 5.24 -6.58 -43.01
CA THR A 14 5.35 -6.26 -41.59
C THR A 14 3.96 -5.91 -41.07
N LEU A 15 3.38 -6.79 -40.26
CA LEU A 15 2.21 -6.48 -39.45
C LEU A 15 2.64 -5.43 -38.42
N ALA A 16 2.31 -4.17 -38.69
CA ALA A 16 2.32 -3.13 -37.68
C ALA A 16 1.23 -3.48 -36.65
N ASP A 17 1.60 -3.54 -35.38
CA ASP A 17 0.69 -3.69 -34.25
C ASP A 17 -0.30 -2.51 -34.21
N THR A 18 -1.46 -2.68 -34.85
CA THR A 18 -2.59 -1.79 -34.66
C THR A 18 -3.31 -2.21 -33.38
N ALA A 19 -2.99 -1.55 -32.27
CA ALA A 19 -3.81 -1.60 -31.07
C ALA A 19 -5.21 -1.06 -31.40
N PHE A 20 -6.19 -1.94 -31.52
CA PHE A 20 -7.60 -1.57 -31.71
C PHE A 20 -8.17 -1.03 -30.38
N SER A 21 -8.24 0.30 -30.26
CA SER A 21 -9.04 0.96 -29.22
C SER A 21 -10.52 0.93 -29.64
N ILE A 22 -11.34 0.18 -28.90
CA ILE A 22 -12.80 -0.01 -29.16
C ILE A 22 -13.65 1.04 -28.43
N ALA A 23 -13.03 2.03 -27.76
CA ALA A 23 -13.76 3.10 -27.11
C ALA A 23 -14.09 4.20 -28.14
N SER A 24 -15.37 4.42 -28.42
CA SER A 24 -15.83 5.61 -29.15
C SER A 24 -15.38 6.86 -28.38
N ALA A 25 -14.30 7.50 -28.82
CA ALA A 25 -13.79 8.71 -28.22
C ALA A 25 -14.87 9.81 -28.24
N LYS A 26 -15.43 10.16 -27.07
CA LYS A 26 -16.24 11.36 -26.95
C LYS A 26 -15.32 12.55 -27.22
N THR A 27 -15.53 13.29 -28.31
CA THR A 27 -14.77 14.50 -28.60
C THR A 27 -15.10 15.56 -27.55
N LEU A 28 -14.18 15.80 -26.61
CA LEU A 28 -14.34 16.85 -25.61
C LEU A 28 -14.04 18.20 -26.28
N LYS A 29 -14.99 19.14 -26.21
CA LYS A 29 -14.73 20.54 -26.58
C LYS A 29 -13.96 21.21 -25.44
N ILE A 30 -12.69 21.53 -25.68
CA ILE A 30 -11.83 22.20 -24.71
C ILE A 30 -12.12 23.71 -24.76
N ASN A 31 -13.04 24.18 -23.91
CA ASN A 31 -13.38 25.61 -23.76
C ASN A 31 -12.71 26.26 -22.54
N ARG A 32 -11.54 25.75 -22.12
CA ARG A 32 -10.83 26.19 -20.91
C ARG A 32 -9.56 26.98 -21.26
N ASP A 33 -9.17 27.89 -20.38
CA ASP A 33 -7.90 28.62 -20.45
C ASP A 33 -6.74 27.67 -20.11
N LEU A 34 -6.41 26.79 -21.05
CA LEU A 34 -5.24 25.92 -21.02
C LEU A 34 -4.18 26.47 -21.97
N SER A 35 -2.91 26.15 -21.71
CA SER A 35 -1.82 26.42 -22.65
C SER A 35 -2.04 25.70 -23.98
N GLU A 36 -1.40 26.18 -25.04
CA GLU A 36 -1.48 25.55 -26.36
C GLU A 36 -0.90 24.14 -26.34
N GLU A 37 0.18 23.93 -25.60
CA GLU A 37 0.80 22.63 -25.38
C GLU A 37 -0.17 21.69 -24.63
N GLY A 38 -0.85 22.19 -23.59
CA GLY A 38 -1.85 21.41 -22.86
C GLY A 38 -3.02 20.96 -23.75
N LYS A 39 -3.52 21.86 -24.61
CA LYS A 39 -4.55 21.54 -25.61
C LYS A 39 -4.07 20.51 -26.63
N ALA A 40 -2.82 20.61 -27.08
CA ALA A 40 -2.21 19.66 -28.01
C ALA A 40 -2.11 18.25 -27.39
N CYS A 41 -1.64 18.16 -26.14
CA CYS A 41 -1.61 16.90 -25.39
C CYS A 41 -3.00 16.25 -25.33
N ILE A 42 -4.01 17.01 -24.90
CA ILE A 42 -5.39 16.48 -24.77
C ILE A 42 -5.93 16.03 -26.13
N THR A 43 -5.76 16.84 -27.19
CA THR A 43 -6.29 16.54 -28.53
C THR A 43 -5.68 15.25 -29.09
N CYS A 44 -4.38 15.05 -28.93
CA CYS A 44 -3.72 13.82 -29.37
C CYS A 44 -4.10 12.62 -28.48
N HIS A 45 -4.05 12.79 -27.15
CA HIS A 45 -4.35 11.72 -26.20
C HIS A 45 -5.82 11.29 -26.17
N GLN A 46 -6.75 12.10 -26.68
CA GLN A 46 -8.12 11.64 -26.94
C GLN A 46 -8.16 10.48 -27.94
N GLN A 47 -7.19 10.39 -28.84
CA GLN A 47 -7.12 9.32 -29.84
C GLN A 47 -6.27 8.14 -29.36
N VAL A 48 -5.15 8.41 -28.68
CA VAL A 48 -4.20 7.35 -28.28
C VAL A 48 -4.46 6.76 -26.89
N SER A 49 -4.99 7.54 -25.94
CA SER A 49 -5.33 7.09 -24.59
C SER A 49 -6.66 7.68 -24.08
N PRO A 50 -7.78 7.42 -24.78
CA PRO A 50 -9.07 8.06 -24.51
C PRO A 50 -9.55 7.90 -23.05
N GLY A 51 -9.26 6.77 -22.41
CA GLY A 51 -9.61 6.54 -21.00
C GLY A 51 -8.90 7.51 -20.04
N GLN A 52 -7.61 7.79 -20.25
CA GLN A 52 -6.86 8.72 -19.41
C GLN A 52 -7.39 10.15 -19.53
N VAL A 53 -7.74 10.55 -20.76
CA VAL A 53 -8.34 11.88 -20.99
C VAL A 53 -9.74 11.96 -20.40
N ALA A 54 -10.54 10.89 -20.48
CA ALA A 54 -11.86 10.86 -19.87
C ALA A 54 -11.79 11.00 -18.34
N ASP A 55 -10.90 10.26 -17.68
CA ASP A 55 -10.66 10.37 -16.23
C ASP A 55 -10.19 11.77 -15.84
N TRP A 56 -9.21 12.31 -16.57
CA TRP A 56 -8.75 13.68 -16.35
C TRP A 56 -9.90 14.68 -16.51
N ALA A 57 -10.70 14.58 -17.57
CA ALA A 57 -11.80 15.51 -17.82
C ALA A 57 -12.85 15.52 -16.71
N ASP A 58 -13.07 14.37 -16.05
CA ASP A 58 -13.97 14.22 -14.90
C ASP A 58 -13.32 14.59 -13.55
N SER A 59 -12.01 14.86 -13.54
CA SER A 59 -11.26 15.20 -12.32
C SER A 59 -11.47 16.65 -11.86
N ARG A 60 -11.26 16.92 -10.57
CA ARG A 60 -11.19 18.29 -10.05
C ARG A 60 -10.01 19.08 -10.63
N HIS A 61 -8.92 18.40 -11.00
CA HIS A 61 -7.77 19.03 -11.66
C HIS A 61 -8.13 19.68 -13.00
N ALA A 62 -8.86 18.96 -13.87
CA ALA A 62 -9.33 19.56 -15.11
C ALA A 62 -10.30 20.72 -14.87
N HIS A 63 -11.15 20.63 -13.84
CA HIS A 63 -12.03 21.72 -13.44
C HIS A 63 -11.27 22.97 -12.96
N ALA A 64 -10.11 22.77 -12.33
CA ALA A 64 -9.21 23.83 -11.90
C ALA A 64 -8.25 24.32 -12.99
N GLY A 65 -8.33 23.78 -14.22
CA GLY A 65 -7.44 24.16 -15.33
C GLY A 65 -6.06 23.51 -15.29
N ILE A 66 -5.84 22.51 -14.44
CA ILE A 66 -4.59 21.73 -14.42
C ILE A 66 -4.63 20.73 -15.58
N SER A 67 -3.69 20.86 -16.52
CA SER A 67 -3.55 20.08 -17.74
C SER A 67 -2.50 18.97 -17.62
N CYS A 68 -2.29 18.20 -18.68
CA CYS A 68 -1.33 17.10 -18.72
C CYS A 68 0.10 17.58 -18.44
N ILE A 69 0.51 18.71 -19.05
CA ILE A 69 1.87 19.21 -18.94
C ILE A 69 2.17 19.78 -17.55
N ASP A 70 1.16 20.26 -16.83
CA ASP A 70 1.33 20.77 -15.47
C ASP A 70 1.84 19.67 -14.51
N CYS A 71 1.58 18.39 -14.82
CA CYS A 71 2.11 17.25 -14.08
C CYS A 71 3.28 16.55 -14.77
N HIS A 72 3.19 16.34 -16.09
CA HIS A 72 4.12 15.48 -16.82
C HIS A 72 5.33 16.22 -17.39
N GLN A 73 5.27 17.54 -17.56
CA GLN A 73 6.40 18.29 -18.08
C GLN A 73 7.51 18.39 -17.04
N VAL A 74 8.73 18.10 -17.47
CA VAL A 74 9.93 18.14 -16.66
C VAL A 74 11.01 18.95 -17.38
N PRO A 75 12.02 19.49 -16.65
CA PRO A 75 13.22 20.05 -17.28
C PRO A 75 13.94 19.03 -18.16
N GLU A 76 14.64 19.50 -19.20
CA GLU A 76 15.44 18.65 -20.10
C GLU A 76 16.53 17.87 -19.35
N ASP A 77 17.09 18.46 -18.30
CA ASP A 77 18.14 17.86 -17.46
C ASP A 77 17.61 16.98 -16.33
N ALA A 78 16.29 16.77 -16.23
CA ALA A 78 15.73 15.87 -15.23
C ALA A 78 16.13 14.40 -15.54
N PRO A 79 16.47 13.58 -14.54
CA PRO A 79 16.98 12.21 -14.78
C PRO A 79 16.02 11.30 -15.56
N HIS A 80 14.72 11.56 -15.45
CA HIS A 80 13.62 10.81 -16.06
C HIS A 80 12.97 11.58 -17.22
N ALA A 81 13.65 12.61 -17.73
CA ALA A 81 13.21 13.38 -18.88
C ALA A 81 13.32 12.52 -20.15
N THR A 82 12.22 12.49 -20.89
CA THR A 82 12.14 11.89 -22.21
C THR A 82 11.55 12.90 -23.19
N ARG A 83 12.07 12.94 -24.42
CA ARG A 83 11.38 13.65 -25.50
C ARG A 83 10.11 12.88 -25.83
N HIS A 84 8.98 13.57 -25.92
CA HIS A 84 7.72 12.95 -26.23
C HIS A 84 7.78 12.28 -27.62
N ALA A 85 7.48 10.98 -27.69
CA ALA A 85 7.51 10.24 -28.94
C ALA A 85 6.55 10.87 -29.97
N ASN A 86 6.96 10.92 -31.24
CA ASN A 86 6.21 11.48 -32.38
C ASN A 86 6.04 13.01 -32.40
N VAL A 87 6.80 13.75 -31.61
CA VAL A 87 6.91 15.22 -31.74
C VAL A 87 8.40 15.59 -31.83
N GLU A 88 9.03 15.29 -32.98
CA GLU A 88 10.49 15.40 -33.16
C GLU A 88 11.03 16.83 -32.91
N ASP A 89 10.18 17.85 -33.03
CA ASP A 89 10.53 19.27 -32.85
C ASP A 89 9.96 19.91 -31.57
N THR A 90 9.41 19.15 -30.62
CA THR A 90 8.90 19.76 -29.38
C THR A 90 10.04 20.15 -28.44
N PRO A 91 10.05 21.38 -27.88
CA PRO A 91 10.93 21.74 -26.78
C PRO A 91 10.46 21.15 -25.43
N VAL A 92 9.30 20.47 -25.40
CA VAL A 92 8.70 19.94 -24.17
C VAL A 92 9.26 18.56 -23.84
N PHE A 93 9.97 18.47 -22.72
CA PHE A 93 10.35 17.21 -22.11
C PHE A 93 9.28 16.75 -21.15
N VAL A 94 8.98 15.45 -21.19
CA VAL A 94 7.96 14.84 -20.35
C VAL A 94 8.51 13.64 -19.61
N SER A 95 7.82 13.26 -18.54
CA SER A 95 7.98 11.95 -17.93
C SER A 95 6.65 11.32 -17.58
N ALA A 96 6.58 9.99 -17.73
CA ALA A 96 5.48 9.19 -17.20
C ALA A 96 5.53 9.06 -15.67
N LEU A 97 6.70 9.32 -15.07
CA LEU A 97 6.95 9.21 -13.63
C LEU A 97 6.65 10.53 -12.92
N VAL A 98 5.37 10.80 -12.67
CA VAL A 98 4.96 11.99 -11.88
C VAL A 98 5.21 11.71 -10.40
N SER A 99 6.29 12.29 -9.88
CA SER A 99 6.73 12.06 -8.51
C SER A 99 5.93 12.88 -7.48
N PRO A 100 5.95 12.50 -6.19
CA PRO A 100 5.38 13.31 -5.11
C PRO A 100 5.91 14.76 -5.04
N ALA A 101 7.12 15.03 -5.52
CA ALA A 101 7.65 16.39 -5.57
C ALA A 101 6.84 17.30 -6.51
N VAL A 102 6.34 16.74 -7.62
CA VAL A 102 5.45 17.45 -8.54
C VAL A 102 4.14 17.86 -7.86
N CYS A 103 3.51 16.92 -7.14
CA CYS A 103 2.29 17.15 -6.39
C CYS A 103 2.49 18.23 -5.31
N GLY A 104 3.64 18.19 -4.63
CA GLY A 104 4.01 19.11 -3.56
C GLY A 104 4.16 20.57 -3.98
N ARG A 105 4.25 20.88 -5.29
CA ARG A 105 4.24 22.26 -5.79
C ARG A 105 2.91 22.98 -5.50
N CYS A 106 1.81 22.24 -5.44
CA CYS A 106 0.48 22.76 -5.13
C CYS A 106 -0.07 22.24 -3.79
N HIS A 107 0.23 20.97 -3.45
CA HIS A 107 -0.25 20.31 -2.24
C HIS A 107 0.84 20.24 -1.17
N VAL A 108 1.35 21.40 -0.76
CA VAL A 108 2.51 21.54 0.14
C VAL A 108 2.31 20.81 1.46
N ASP A 109 1.15 21.01 2.11
CA ASP A 109 0.88 20.41 3.43
C ASP A 109 0.71 18.90 3.35
N ALA A 110 -0.03 18.40 2.36
CA ALA A 110 -0.22 16.96 2.15
C ALA A 110 1.13 16.26 1.90
N LYS A 111 2.00 16.86 1.09
CA LYS A 111 3.34 16.32 0.83
C LYS A 111 4.18 16.29 2.11
N LYS A 112 4.23 17.39 2.86
CA LYS A 112 4.97 17.46 4.13
C LYS A 112 4.46 16.45 5.16
N GLN A 113 3.14 16.29 5.27
CA GLN A 113 2.52 15.31 6.16
C GLN A 113 2.86 13.87 5.75
N PHE A 114 2.81 13.57 4.44
CA PHE A 114 3.20 12.27 3.91
C PHE A 114 4.67 11.94 4.21
N ASP A 115 5.57 12.91 4.01
CA ASP A 115 7.01 12.72 4.28
C ASP A 115 7.30 12.43 5.75
N ALA A 116 6.45 12.91 6.67
CA ALA A 116 6.53 12.63 8.09
C ALA A 116 5.78 11.35 8.51
N SER A 117 5.27 10.57 7.55
CA SER A 117 4.39 9.43 7.81
C SER A 117 5.12 8.09 7.80
N GLY A 118 4.49 7.08 8.40
CA GLY A 118 5.05 5.72 8.33
C GLY A 118 4.99 5.07 6.95
N HIS A 119 4.19 5.65 6.04
CA HIS A 119 4.13 5.24 4.64
C HIS A 119 5.38 5.65 3.86
N PHE A 120 6.05 6.73 4.25
CA PHE A 120 7.31 7.18 3.64
C PHE A 120 8.38 6.08 3.62
N ARG A 121 8.52 5.34 4.73
CA ARG A 121 9.52 4.27 4.85
C ARG A 121 9.09 2.91 4.28
N SER A 122 7.97 2.82 3.57
CA SER A 122 7.38 1.52 3.19
C SER A 122 8.29 0.69 2.30
N TYR A 123 8.97 1.28 1.30
CA TYR A 123 9.98 0.60 0.48
C TYR A 123 11.12 0.04 1.33
N HIS A 124 11.58 0.78 2.33
CA HIS A 124 12.65 0.32 3.22
C HIS A 124 12.28 -0.92 4.05
N GLN A 125 11.00 -1.27 4.16
CA GLN A 125 10.58 -2.49 4.84
C GLN A 125 10.86 -3.75 4.01
N ILE A 126 10.97 -3.61 2.68
CA ILE A 126 11.23 -4.72 1.76
C ILE A 126 12.66 -4.76 1.24
N ILE A 127 13.49 -3.77 1.60
CA ILE A 127 14.92 -3.82 1.28
C ILE A 127 15.47 -5.13 1.85
N PRO A 128 16.02 -6.02 0.99
CA PRO A 128 16.37 -7.36 1.40
C PRO A 128 17.40 -7.31 2.54
N LYS A 129 16.97 -7.74 3.71
CA LYS A 129 17.86 -8.26 4.75
C LYS A 129 18.16 -9.71 4.42
N ASP A 130 19.26 -10.28 4.91
CA ASP A 130 19.66 -11.66 4.60
C ASP A 130 18.50 -12.66 4.69
N ASN A 131 17.63 -12.51 5.71
CA ASN A 131 16.47 -13.37 5.91
C ASN A 131 15.31 -13.13 4.93
N LEU A 132 15.05 -11.88 4.54
CA LEU A 132 14.01 -11.55 3.55
C LEU A 132 14.48 -11.87 2.13
N HIS A 133 15.76 -11.64 1.84
CA HIS A 133 16.39 -12.07 0.60
C HIS A 133 16.31 -13.58 0.43
N ALA A 134 16.66 -14.35 1.48
CA ALA A 134 16.54 -15.80 1.46
C ALA A 134 15.09 -16.25 1.23
N LEU A 135 14.11 -15.60 1.87
CA LEU A 135 12.70 -15.91 1.62
C LEU A 135 12.33 -15.71 0.14
N GLN A 136 12.56 -14.52 -0.40
CA GLN A 136 12.05 -14.14 -1.72
C GLN A 136 12.81 -14.77 -2.89
N ILE A 137 14.15 -14.76 -2.83
CA ILE A 137 15.00 -15.17 -3.95
C ILE A 137 15.33 -16.67 -3.88
N VAL A 138 15.72 -17.14 -2.68
CA VAL A 138 16.20 -18.51 -2.49
C VAL A 138 15.04 -19.49 -2.36
N HIS A 139 14.06 -19.19 -1.50
CA HIS A 139 12.97 -20.14 -1.20
C HIS A 139 11.78 -19.99 -2.15
N GLU A 140 11.23 -18.78 -2.31
CA GLU A 140 10.08 -18.52 -3.19
C GLU A 140 10.48 -18.51 -4.67
N GLY A 141 11.54 -17.77 -5.01
CA GLY A 141 12.12 -17.71 -6.35
C GLY A 141 12.92 -18.95 -6.74
N GLN A 142 13.09 -19.91 -5.81
CA GLN A 142 13.81 -21.18 -5.99
C GLN A 142 15.22 -21.04 -6.60
N ASN A 143 15.91 -19.92 -6.36
CA ASN A 143 17.17 -19.59 -7.02
C ASN A 143 17.13 -19.67 -8.56
N HIS A 144 15.96 -19.48 -9.19
CA HIS A 144 15.87 -19.50 -10.63
C HIS A 144 16.74 -18.37 -11.22
N PRO A 145 17.63 -18.65 -12.18
CA PRO A 145 18.66 -17.68 -12.63
C PRO A 145 18.08 -16.39 -13.21
N GLU A 146 16.91 -16.46 -13.83
CA GLU A 146 16.26 -15.32 -14.48
C GLU A 146 14.93 -14.90 -13.84
N LEU A 147 14.31 -15.76 -13.02
CA LEU A 147 12.91 -15.59 -12.57
C LEU A 147 12.78 -15.45 -11.06
N SER A 148 13.89 -15.50 -10.32
CA SER A 148 13.87 -15.47 -8.86
C SER A 148 13.36 -14.14 -8.28
N GLY A 149 13.37 -13.04 -9.07
CA GLY A 149 12.81 -11.74 -8.68
C GLY A 149 11.28 -11.66 -8.72
N ALA A 150 10.61 -12.57 -9.43
CA ALA A 150 9.17 -12.50 -9.69
C ALA A 150 8.28 -12.39 -8.43
N PRO A 151 8.54 -13.11 -7.31
CA PRO A 151 7.77 -12.96 -6.09
C PRO A 151 7.85 -11.54 -5.49
N GLY A 152 9.02 -10.89 -5.58
CA GLY A 152 9.21 -9.52 -5.15
C GLY A 152 8.50 -8.52 -6.06
N GLU A 153 8.74 -8.64 -7.37
CA GLU A 153 8.23 -7.75 -8.42
C GLU A 153 6.70 -7.71 -8.49
N THR A 154 6.05 -8.88 -8.34
CA THR A 154 4.58 -9.01 -8.41
C THR A 154 3.88 -9.00 -7.06
N GLY A 155 4.63 -9.04 -5.96
CA GLY A 155 4.10 -9.11 -4.60
C GLY A 155 4.50 -7.91 -3.76
N CYS A 156 5.59 -8.03 -3.00
CA CYS A 156 5.97 -7.06 -1.98
C CYS A 156 6.17 -5.64 -2.55
N MET A 157 6.79 -5.51 -3.73
CA MET A 157 7.03 -4.22 -4.37
C MET A 157 5.73 -3.52 -4.73
N GLN A 158 4.67 -4.24 -5.09
CA GLN A 158 3.40 -3.64 -5.51
C GLN A 158 2.69 -2.89 -4.37
N CYS A 159 2.93 -3.30 -3.12
CA CYS A 159 2.40 -2.63 -1.93
C CYS A 159 3.38 -1.63 -1.32
N HIS A 160 4.65 -2.02 -1.17
CA HIS A 160 5.66 -1.24 -0.44
C HIS A 160 6.38 -0.20 -1.29
N GLY A 161 6.40 -0.41 -2.61
CA GLY A 161 7.16 0.39 -3.55
C GLY A 161 8.50 -0.24 -3.90
N THR A 162 9.23 0.41 -4.78
CA THR A 162 10.55 0.05 -5.29
C THR A 162 11.38 1.30 -5.56
N GLU A 163 12.69 1.15 -5.71
CA GLU A 163 13.52 2.21 -6.28
C GLU A 163 13.44 2.11 -7.81
N ILE A 164 12.75 3.07 -8.43
CA ILE A 164 12.49 3.04 -9.87
C ILE A 164 13.80 3.23 -10.63
N LYS A 165 14.20 2.19 -11.39
CA LYS A 165 15.40 2.20 -12.21
C LYS A 165 15.06 2.57 -13.64
N LEU A 166 15.94 3.36 -14.26
CA LEU A 166 15.82 3.78 -15.65
C LEU A 166 16.81 3.01 -16.53
N ASP A 167 16.42 2.78 -17.77
CA ASP A 167 17.29 2.29 -18.84
C ASP A 167 18.15 3.42 -19.43
N GLU A 168 18.97 3.08 -20.44
CA GLU A 168 19.83 4.03 -21.16
C GLU A 168 19.07 5.13 -21.92
N ASN A 169 17.75 4.98 -22.10
CA ASN A 169 16.86 5.93 -22.77
C ASN A 169 15.98 6.72 -21.78
N ASN A 170 16.35 6.73 -20.49
CA ASN A 170 15.61 7.35 -19.39
C ASN A 170 14.19 6.81 -19.20
N ARG A 171 13.91 5.57 -19.65
CA ARG A 171 12.61 4.91 -19.46
C ARG A 171 12.67 3.96 -18.26
N PRO A 172 11.60 3.86 -17.47
CA PRO A 172 11.58 2.94 -16.34
C PRO A 172 11.66 1.48 -16.81
N THR A 173 12.48 0.71 -16.12
CA THR A 173 12.74 -0.71 -16.38
C THR A 173 11.58 -1.60 -15.92
N PRO A 174 11.30 -2.72 -16.60
CA PRO A 174 10.18 -3.60 -16.27
C PRO A 174 10.30 -4.25 -14.88
N GLU A 175 11.51 -4.39 -14.34
CA GLU A 175 11.77 -4.96 -13.01
C GLU A 175 11.29 -4.03 -11.88
N THR A 176 11.14 -2.73 -12.16
CA THR A 176 10.76 -1.72 -11.15
C THR A 176 9.53 -0.90 -11.53
N TRP A 177 8.93 -1.17 -12.69
CA TRP A 177 7.76 -0.44 -13.20
C TRP A 177 6.94 -1.32 -14.16
N PRO A 178 5.59 -1.25 -14.15
CA PRO A 178 4.72 -0.33 -13.40
C PRO A 178 4.64 -0.64 -11.91
N ASN A 179 4.66 0.40 -11.09
CA ASN A 179 4.55 0.26 -9.65
C ASN A 179 3.85 1.48 -9.03
N ASN A 180 2.91 1.25 -8.10
CA ASN A 180 2.27 2.31 -7.30
C ASN A 180 2.38 2.04 -5.79
N GLY A 181 3.33 1.20 -5.40
CA GLY A 181 3.59 0.89 -4.01
C GLY A 181 3.95 2.15 -3.24
N MET A 182 3.55 2.17 -1.97
CA MET A 182 3.35 3.40 -1.22
C MET A 182 4.62 4.24 -1.08
N GLY A 183 5.80 3.62 -1.05
CA GLY A 183 7.09 4.25 -0.79
C GLY A 183 8.06 4.20 -1.96
N ASN A 184 7.57 4.20 -3.20
CA ASN A 184 8.42 4.29 -4.38
C ASN A 184 9.46 5.40 -4.25
N ILE A 185 10.71 5.11 -4.61
CA ILE A 185 11.75 6.12 -4.77
C ILE A 185 11.86 6.45 -6.25
N TYR A 186 11.61 7.72 -6.58
CA TYR A 186 11.66 8.24 -7.95
C TYR A 186 13.09 8.65 -8.33
N PRO A 187 13.41 8.75 -9.62
CA PRO A 187 14.74 9.18 -10.09
C PRO A 187 15.16 10.59 -9.65
N ASP A 188 14.22 11.45 -9.25
CA ASP A 188 14.48 12.76 -8.65
C ASP A 188 14.79 12.69 -7.14
N GLY A 189 14.84 11.49 -6.57
CA GLY A 189 15.09 11.22 -5.16
C GLY A 189 13.87 11.38 -4.26
N SER A 190 12.70 11.77 -4.80
CA SER A 190 11.49 11.88 -4.00
C SER A 190 10.87 10.52 -3.71
N THR A 191 10.26 10.40 -2.53
CA THR A 191 9.68 9.15 -2.04
C THR A 191 8.17 9.27 -1.92
N GLY A 192 7.44 8.25 -2.38
CA GLY A 192 6.00 8.09 -2.17
C GLY A 192 5.22 7.84 -3.45
N SER A 193 3.98 7.36 -3.32
CA SER A 193 3.04 7.22 -4.45
C SER A 193 1.72 7.93 -4.15
N CYS A 194 1.61 9.20 -4.58
CA CYS A 194 0.41 10.03 -4.33
C CYS A 194 -0.85 9.55 -5.08
N ASN A 195 -0.76 8.52 -5.92
CA ASN A 195 -1.88 7.93 -6.63
C ASN A 195 -2.32 6.57 -6.06
N ALA A 196 -1.77 6.16 -4.91
CA ALA A 196 -2.08 4.87 -4.30
C ALA A 196 -3.52 4.80 -3.76
N CYS A 197 -4.06 5.91 -3.23
CA CYS A 197 -5.40 5.94 -2.63
C CYS A 197 -6.46 6.63 -3.51
N HIS A 198 -6.07 7.68 -4.24
CA HIS A 198 -6.93 8.37 -5.21
C HIS A 198 -6.25 8.30 -6.57
N SER A 199 -6.63 7.29 -7.34
CA SER A 199 -5.88 6.87 -8.51
C SER A 199 -5.87 7.92 -9.63
N ARG A 200 -4.80 7.86 -10.42
CA ARG A 200 -4.71 8.62 -11.67
C ARG A 200 -5.73 8.05 -12.68
N HIS A 201 -6.35 8.85 -13.54
CA HIS A 201 -6.18 10.30 -13.71
C HIS A 201 -7.34 11.12 -13.13
N LYS A 202 -8.23 10.48 -12.35
CA LYS A 202 -9.39 11.13 -11.74
C LYS A 202 -9.05 11.85 -10.44
N PHE A 203 -8.12 11.30 -9.65
CA PHE A 203 -7.66 11.85 -8.36
C PHE A 203 -8.83 12.21 -7.43
N SER A 204 -9.77 11.27 -7.28
CA SER A 204 -11.02 11.49 -6.56
C SER A 204 -10.84 11.38 -5.04
N ILE A 205 -11.21 12.42 -4.29
CA ILE A 205 -11.26 12.33 -2.82
C ILE A 205 -12.30 11.31 -2.33
N ALA A 206 -13.40 11.13 -3.08
CA ALA A 206 -14.40 10.13 -2.77
C ALA A 206 -13.82 8.72 -2.86
N GLU A 207 -13.03 8.44 -3.90
CA GLU A 207 -12.30 7.17 -4.05
C GLU A 207 -11.40 6.90 -2.84
N ALA A 208 -10.57 7.86 -2.44
CA ALA A 208 -9.68 7.72 -1.28
C ALA A 208 -10.41 7.52 0.05
N ARG A 209 -11.68 7.92 0.16
CA ARG A 209 -12.50 7.74 1.37
C ARG A 209 -13.17 6.37 1.45
N HIS A 210 -13.29 5.66 0.34
CA HIS A 210 -13.81 4.30 0.35
C HIS A 210 -12.77 3.32 0.94
N PRO A 211 -13.17 2.33 1.75
CA PRO A 211 -12.27 1.30 2.28
C PRO A 211 -11.48 0.55 1.20
N ASN A 212 -12.05 0.42 0.01
CA ASN A 212 -11.42 -0.25 -1.14
C ASN A 212 -10.12 0.42 -1.59
N ALA A 213 -9.95 1.72 -1.38
CA ALA A 213 -8.69 2.42 -1.67
C ALA A 213 -7.52 1.94 -0.80
N CYS A 214 -7.80 1.34 0.36
CA CYS A 214 -6.79 0.75 1.24
C CYS A 214 -6.56 -0.74 0.95
N ALA A 215 -7.55 -1.41 0.36
CA ALA A 215 -7.65 -2.86 0.30
C ALA A 215 -6.68 -3.52 -0.68
N SER A 216 -5.99 -2.76 -1.53
CA SER A 216 -4.93 -3.31 -2.39
C SER A 216 -3.69 -3.73 -1.59
N CYS A 217 -3.46 -3.13 -0.42
CA CYS A 217 -2.27 -3.38 0.41
C CYS A 217 -2.61 -3.84 1.84
N HIS A 218 -3.74 -3.39 2.39
CA HIS A 218 -4.16 -3.68 3.76
C HIS A 218 -5.15 -4.84 3.82
N LEU A 219 -4.66 -6.02 3.45
CA LEU A 219 -5.41 -7.27 3.32
C LEU A 219 -4.54 -8.47 3.70
N GLY A 220 -5.13 -9.66 3.65
CA GLY A 220 -4.37 -10.91 3.61
C GLY A 220 -3.92 -11.41 4.98
N PRO A 221 -3.03 -12.39 5.03
CA PRO A 221 -2.85 -13.22 6.21
C PRO A 221 -2.17 -12.50 7.38
N ASP A 222 -1.39 -11.46 7.13
CA ASP A 222 -0.52 -10.83 8.12
C ASP A 222 -1.02 -9.45 8.57
N HIS A 223 -1.85 -8.78 7.78
CA HIS A 223 -2.58 -7.58 8.21
C HIS A 223 -3.92 -7.46 7.49
N PRO A 224 -4.91 -8.33 7.83
CA PRO A 224 -6.22 -8.39 7.18
C PRO A 224 -7.13 -7.23 7.57
N ASN A 225 -6.69 -5.98 7.37
CA ASN A 225 -7.42 -4.82 7.89
C ASN A 225 -8.75 -4.63 7.17
N ILE A 226 -8.83 -4.90 5.86
CA ILE A 226 -10.10 -4.82 5.12
C ILE A 226 -11.07 -5.91 5.56
N GLU A 227 -10.59 -7.12 5.81
CA GLU A 227 -11.43 -8.22 6.29
C GLU A 227 -11.89 -7.99 7.74
N ILE A 228 -11.01 -7.47 8.59
CA ILE A 228 -11.33 -6.97 9.92
C ILE A 228 -12.40 -5.88 9.85
N TYR A 229 -12.22 -4.88 8.98
CA TYR A 229 -13.21 -3.82 8.80
C TYR A 229 -14.58 -4.40 8.41
N ASN A 230 -14.62 -5.30 7.43
CA ASN A 230 -15.84 -5.96 6.96
C ASN A 230 -16.51 -6.84 8.02
N ASN A 231 -15.73 -7.45 8.92
CA ASN A 231 -16.26 -8.22 10.05
C ASN A 231 -16.84 -7.33 11.17
N SER A 232 -16.40 -6.07 11.25
CA SER A 232 -16.87 -5.11 12.27
C SER A 232 -18.28 -4.59 11.96
N LYS A 233 -18.94 -4.01 12.98
CA LYS A 233 -20.21 -3.30 12.76
C LYS A 233 -20.06 -2.04 11.90
N HIS A 234 -18.89 -1.41 11.89
CA HIS A 234 -18.62 -0.25 11.03
C HIS A 234 -18.64 -0.66 9.55
N GLY A 235 -17.92 -1.73 9.19
CA GLY A 235 -17.93 -2.26 7.83
C GLY A 235 -19.27 -2.85 7.44
N HIS A 236 -19.99 -3.50 8.35
CA HIS A 236 -21.35 -3.96 8.08
C HIS A 236 -22.28 -2.82 7.66
N LEU A 237 -22.26 -1.68 8.35
CA LEU A 237 -23.05 -0.51 7.99
C LEU A 237 -22.60 0.06 6.64
N TYR A 238 -21.30 0.28 6.44
CA TYR A 238 -20.77 0.75 5.17
C TYR A 238 -21.17 -0.17 3.99
N ASN A 239 -21.09 -1.49 4.15
CA ASN A 239 -21.48 -2.43 3.09
C ASN A 239 -22.99 -2.47 2.84
N THR A 240 -23.80 -1.94 3.76
CA THR A 240 -25.27 -1.90 3.64
C THR A 240 -25.76 -0.62 3.00
N GLU A 241 -25.16 0.53 3.35
CA GLU A 241 -25.67 1.87 3.00
C GLU A 241 -24.60 2.82 2.43
N GLY A 242 -23.34 2.38 2.29
CA GLY A 242 -22.21 3.24 1.91
C GLY A 242 -22.32 3.87 0.52
N ASP A 243 -23.08 3.26 -0.39
CA ASP A 243 -23.37 3.81 -1.73
C ASP A 243 -24.34 5.00 -1.70
N GLU A 244 -25.08 5.20 -0.59
CA GLU A 244 -26.01 6.31 -0.40
C GLU A 244 -25.35 7.52 0.28
N TRP A 245 -24.12 7.35 0.77
CA TRP A 245 -23.41 8.38 1.53
C TRP A 245 -22.74 9.41 0.63
N LYS A 246 -22.56 10.62 1.16
CA LYS A 246 -21.86 11.69 0.46
C LYS A 246 -20.37 11.58 0.69
N MET A 247 -19.64 11.06 -0.29
CA MET A 247 -18.19 10.79 -0.17
C MET A 247 -17.29 11.94 -0.64
N ASP A 248 -17.84 12.96 -1.28
CA ASP A 248 -17.08 14.01 -1.97
C ASP A 248 -17.16 15.40 -1.30
N SER A 249 -17.71 15.48 -0.08
CA SER A 249 -17.69 16.71 0.73
C SER A 249 -16.26 17.28 0.84
N ALA A 250 -16.16 18.60 0.93
CA ALA A 250 -14.86 19.28 1.03
C ALA A 250 -14.04 18.74 2.23
N PRO A 251 -12.69 18.87 2.18
CA PRO A 251 -11.85 18.63 3.35
C PRO A 251 -12.40 19.38 4.58
N ASP A 252 -12.36 18.71 5.75
CA ASP A 252 -12.85 19.23 7.04
C ASP A 252 -14.36 19.54 7.13
N ALA A 253 -15.14 19.21 6.10
CA ALA A 253 -16.60 19.32 6.10
C ALA A 253 -17.30 17.95 6.01
N TRP A 254 -16.53 16.86 6.01
CA TRP A 254 -17.05 15.50 5.89
C TRP A 254 -17.29 14.88 7.26
N GLU A 255 -18.51 15.03 7.75
CA GLU A 255 -18.90 14.73 9.13
C GLU A 255 -19.97 13.63 9.22
N PRO A 256 -20.18 13.00 10.40
CA PRO A 256 -21.33 12.14 10.62
C PRO A 256 -22.64 12.85 10.25
N GLY A 257 -23.44 12.19 9.41
CA GLY A 257 -24.55 12.80 8.68
C GLY A 257 -24.34 12.75 7.16
N ASP A 258 -23.12 13.02 6.68
CA ASP A 258 -22.72 12.67 5.30
C ASP A 258 -22.52 11.15 5.15
N TYR A 259 -22.14 10.50 6.25
CA TYR A 259 -22.01 9.07 6.44
C TYR A 259 -22.50 8.68 7.84
N ARG A 260 -22.81 7.40 8.04
CA ARG A 260 -23.33 6.89 9.33
C ARG A 260 -22.37 5.94 10.05
N ALA A 261 -21.35 5.41 9.37
CA ALA A 261 -20.28 4.65 10.01
C ALA A 261 -18.90 5.08 9.47
N PRO A 262 -17.83 4.95 10.27
CA PRO A 262 -16.51 5.34 9.84
C PRO A 262 -15.97 4.39 8.76
N THR A 263 -15.12 4.93 7.90
CA THR A 263 -14.24 4.18 6.98
C THR A 263 -12.80 4.18 7.50
N CYS A 264 -11.90 3.51 6.78
CA CYS A 264 -10.45 3.61 7.01
C CYS A 264 -9.99 5.08 7.03
N ALA A 265 -10.42 5.85 6.05
CA ALA A 265 -10.06 7.25 5.91
C ALA A 265 -10.63 8.10 7.05
N THR A 266 -11.87 7.87 7.49
CA THR A 266 -12.49 8.58 8.62
C THR A 266 -11.62 8.48 9.87
N CYS A 267 -11.18 7.27 10.21
CA CYS A 267 -10.40 7.04 11.42
C CYS A 267 -8.96 7.56 11.32
N HIS A 268 -8.31 7.35 10.17
CA HIS A 268 -6.85 7.50 10.08
C HIS A 268 -6.36 8.79 9.41
N MET A 269 -7.18 9.46 8.58
CA MET A 269 -6.67 10.53 7.70
C MET A 269 -7.60 11.74 7.57
N SER A 270 -8.92 11.53 7.48
CA SER A 270 -9.88 12.60 7.22
C SER A 270 -10.06 13.51 8.42
N GLY A 271 -10.33 14.78 8.15
CA GLY A 271 -10.83 15.70 9.17
C GLY A 271 -12.21 15.25 9.65
N ILE A 272 -12.42 15.33 10.96
CA ILE A 272 -13.66 14.93 11.63
C ILE A 272 -13.74 15.62 13.00
N GLY A 273 -14.85 16.32 13.26
CA GLY A 273 -15.02 17.15 14.44
C GLY A 273 -13.91 18.21 14.54
N GLU A 274 -13.12 18.16 15.61
CA GLU A 274 -12.01 19.10 15.83
C GLU A 274 -10.70 18.69 15.12
N LEU A 275 -10.66 17.51 14.49
CA LEU A 275 -9.46 17.04 13.79
C LEU A 275 -9.45 17.54 12.35
N SER A 276 -8.31 18.07 11.91
CA SER A 276 -8.07 18.37 10.49
C SER A 276 -7.65 17.14 9.70
N VAL A 277 -7.76 17.22 8.37
CA VAL A 277 -7.18 16.25 7.44
C VAL A 277 -5.65 16.13 7.63
N THR A 278 -5.15 14.90 7.57
CA THR A 278 -3.71 14.60 7.60
C THR A 278 -3.36 13.49 6.61
N HIS A 279 -2.24 13.64 5.91
CA HIS A 279 -1.59 12.56 5.16
C HIS A 279 -0.54 11.81 6.01
N ASN A 280 -0.39 12.16 7.29
CA ASN A 280 0.43 11.42 8.23
C ASN A 280 -0.39 10.33 8.93
N VAL A 281 -0.44 9.14 8.32
CA VAL A 281 -1.18 7.98 8.88
C VAL A 281 -0.67 7.49 10.24
N SER A 282 0.52 7.94 10.69
CA SER A 282 1.05 7.60 12.02
C SER A 282 0.44 8.44 13.14
N GLU A 283 -0.18 9.57 12.81
CA GLU A 283 -0.55 10.62 13.76
C GLU A 283 -1.58 10.19 14.80
N ARG A 284 -2.45 9.23 14.46
CA ARG A 284 -3.56 8.75 15.30
C ARG A 284 -3.32 7.34 15.86
N LEU A 285 -2.08 6.84 15.82
CA LEU A 285 -1.76 5.46 16.21
C LEU A 285 -1.15 5.40 17.62
N TYR A 286 -1.60 4.46 18.45
CA TYR A 286 -1.03 4.20 19.78
C TYR A 286 -0.02 3.04 19.76
N TRP A 287 -0.46 1.86 19.33
CA TRP A 287 0.36 0.65 19.27
C TRP A 287 1.04 0.48 17.91
N ASN A 288 2.22 -0.13 17.89
CA ASN A 288 2.72 -0.81 16.69
C ASN A 288 2.15 -2.25 16.65
N LEU A 289 1.06 -2.45 15.91
CA LEU A 289 0.34 -3.73 15.87
C LEU A 289 0.94 -4.77 14.92
N TRP A 290 1.73 -4.35 13.92
CA TRP A 290 2.36 -5.25 12.94
C TRP A 290 3.72 -5.80 13.41
N ALA A 291 4.35 -5.20 14.41
CA ALA A 291 5.59 -5.72 14.98
C ALA A 291 5.38 -7.07 15.70
N LYS A 292 6.47 -7.83 15.87
CA LYS A 292 6.49 -9.11 16.60
C LYS A 292 5.93 -8.97 18.02
N LYS A 293 6.37 -7.95 18.74
CA LYS A 293 5.80 -7.46 20.00
C LYS A 293 5.20 -6.09 19.76
N SER A 294 3.99 -5.85 20.26
CA SER A 294 3.36 -4.55 20.13
C SER A 294 3.82 -3.62 21.23
N ASN A 295 4.65 -2.65 20.85
CA ASN A 295 5.10 -1.57 21.73
C ASN A 295 4.31 -0.29 21.44
N VAL A 296 4.24 0.59 22.44
CA VAL A 296 3.67 1.94 22.28
C VAL A 296 4.61 2.75 21.38
N ARG A 297 4.03 3.55 20.48
CA ARG A 297 4.76 4.48 19.62
C ARG A 297 5.37 5.61 20.45
N GLY A 298 6.57 6.04 20.10
CA GLY A 298 7.31 7.03 20.88
C GLY A 298 8.61 7.47 20.22
N SER A 299 8.60 7.64 18.90
CA SER A 299 9.78 8.03 18.13
C SER A 299 9.41 9.10 17.11
N ASP A 300 10.30 10.05 16.91
CA ASP A 300 10.22 11.14 15.93
C ASP A 300 10.96 10.81 14.62
N ASP A 301 11.80 9.77 14.62
CA ASP A 301 12.46 9.27 13.42
C ASP A 301 11.46 8.59 12.47
N VAL A 302 11.30 9.12 11.26
CA VAL A 302 10.42 8.58 10.22
C VAL A 302 10.76 7.13 9.85
N MET A 303 12.03 6.76 9.98
CA MET A 303 12.54 5.41 9.71
C MET A 303 12.27 4.43 10.85
N SER A 304 11.90 4.93 12.02
CA SER A 304 11.61 4.10 13.18
C SER A 304 10.30 3.33 13.02
N PRO A 305 10.26 2.02 13.37
CA PRO A 305 9.01 1.27 13.46
C PRO A 305 8.09 1.80 14.57
N LEU A 306 8.61 2.61 15.51
CA LEU A 306 7.88 3.23 16.60
C LEU A 306 7.52 4.70 16.33
N LEU A 307 7.66 5.17 15.08
CA LEU A 307 7.28 6.52 14.66
C LEU A 307 5.90 6.93 15.21
N GLY A 308 5.82 8.13 15.75
CA GLY A 308 4.64 8.75 16.33
C GLY A 308 4.73 8.90 17.86
N ASP A 309 3.73 9.58 18.41
CA ASP A 309 3.49 9.70 19.85
C ASP A 309 2.24 8.88 20.17
N GLY A 310 2.43 7.75 20.85
CA GLY A 310 1.35 6.84 21.17
C GLY A 310 0.25 7.52 21.99
N PRO A 311 0.54 8.02 23.20
CA PRO A 311 -0.42 8.75 24.04
C PRO A 311 -1.18 9.85 23.30
N ALA A 312 -0.50 10.73 22.55
CA ALA A 312 -1.18 11.76 21.76
C ALA A 312 -2.06 11.16 20.66
N GLY A 313 -1.58 10.11 19.99
CA GLY A 313 -2.33 9.36 18.99
C GLY A 313 -3.61 8.73 19.54
N ARG A 314 -3.59 8.21 20.79
CA ARG A 314 -4.79 7.70 21.46
C ARG A 314 -5.82 8.79 21.67
N GLU A 315 -5.41 9.96 22.15
CA GLU A 315 -6.33 11.05 22.39
C GLU A 315 -6.96 11.54 21.08
N LYS A 316 -6.17 11.64 20.00
CA LYS A 316 -6.71 11.93 18.66
C LYS A 316 -7.70 10.86 18.19
N MET A 317 -7.41 9.57 18.37
CA MET A 317 -8.34 8.52 18.00
C MET A 317 -9.63 8.57 18.85
N LYS A 318 -9.55 8.90 20.14
CA LYS A 318 -10.74 9.11 20.98
C LYS A 318 -11.59 10.27 20.47
N MET A 319 -10.98 11.35 19.96
CA MET A 319 -11.70 12.46 19.33
C MET A 319 -12.47 12.01 18.08
N VAL A 320 -11.92 11.07 17.28
CA VAL A 320 -12.68 10.45 16.18
C VAL A 320 -13.92 9.76 16.75
N CYS A 321 -13.74 8.88 17.74
CA CYS A 321 -14.83 8.11 18.33
C CYS A 321 -15.93 8.98 18.96
N SER A 322 -15.58 10.13 19.56
CA SER A 322 -16.53 11.00 20.25
C SER A 322 -17.56 11.67 19.34
N ASN A 323 -17.36 11.66 18.01
CA ASN A 323 -18.37 12.15 17.07
C ASN A 323 -19.59 11.22 16.98
N CYS A 324 -19.48 9.96 17.45
CA CYS A 324 -20.58 8.98 17.37
C CYS A 324 -20.84 8.26 18.71
N HIS A 325 -19.85 8.17 19.59
CA HIS A 325 -19.89 7.36 20.81
C HIS A 325 -19.65 8.18 22.08
N THR A 326 -20.24 7.73 23.19
CA THR A 326 -19.98 8.30 24.51
C THR A 326 -18.55 7.96 24.96
N ALA A 327 -17.99 8.80 25.85
CA ALA A 327 -16.68 8.55 26.45
C ALA A 327 -16.59 7.16 27.12
N SER A 328 -17.64 6.75 27.83
CA SER A 328 -17.70 5.44 28.50
C SER A 328 -17.60 4.25 27.52
N HIS A 329 -18.21 4.36 26.35
CA HIS A 329 -18.08 3.36 25.30
C HIS A 329 -16.63 3.30 24.79
N THR A 330 -16.10 4.46 24.40
CA THR A 330 -14.75 4.59 23.83
C THR A 330 -13.66 4.10 24.79
N GLU A 331 -13.73 4.47 26.07
CA GLU A 331 -12.80 4.01 27.10
C GLU A 331 -12.90 2.50 27.32
N GLY A 332 -14.13 1.96 27.37
CA GLY A 332 -14.37 0.53 27.49
C GLY A 332 -13.77 -0.26 26.33
N PHE A 333 -13.98 0.22 25.09
CA PHE A 333 -13.43 -0.39 23.88
C PHE A 333 -11.90 -0.46 23.94
N PHE A 334 -11.24 0.67 24.23
CA PHE A 334 -9.78 0.68 24.28
C PHE A 334 -9.20 -0.13 25.44
N LYS A 335 -9.87 -0.17 26.60
CA LYS A 335 -9.46 -1.04 27.70
C LYS A 335 -9.50 -2.52 27.32
N GLN A 336 -10.51 -2.95 26.55
CA GLN A 336 -10.58 -4.32 26.04
C GLN A 336 -9.48 -4.60 25.01
N GLY A 337 -9.27 -3.68 24.07
CA GLY A 337 -8.20 -3.79 23.07
C GLY A 337 -6.82 -3.86 23.73
N ASP A 338 -6.52 -2.96 24.67
CA ASP A 338 -5.22 -2.91 25.36
C ASP A 338 -4.98 -4.21 26.13
N LYS A 339 -6.00 -4.76 26.78
CA LYS A 339 -5.93 -6.09 27.43
C LYS A 339 -5.58 -7.19 26.43
N ALA A 340 -6.17 -7.18 25.23
CA ALA A 340 -5.86 -8.16 24.19
C ALA A 340 -4.41 -8.04 23.70
N VAL A 341 -3.91 -6.81 23.50
CA VAL A 341 -2.51 -6.55 23.12
C VAL A 341 -1.55 -7.08 24.19
N MET A 342 -1.81 -6.77 25.46
CA MET A 342 -0.96 -7.23 26.56
C MET A 342 -1.02 -8.75 26.73
N LEU A 343 -2.21 -9.37 26.61
CA LEU A 343 -2.35 -10.82 26.62
C LEU A 343 -1.47 -11.48 25.55
N TYR A 344 -1.51 -10.98 24.32
CA TYR A 344 -0.62 -11.49 23.27
C TYR A 344 0.86 -11.31 23.65
N ASN A 345 1.26 -10.10 24.05
CA ASN A 345 2.66 -9.79 24.33
C ASN A 345 3.24 -10.69 25.42
N GLU A 346 2.54 -10.79 26.56
CA GLU A 346 3.04 -11.43 27.77
C GLU A 346 2.79 -12.95 27.79
N ALA A 347 1.64 -13.41 27.30
CA ALA A 347 1.24 -14.82 27.44
C ALA A 347 1.52 -15.67 26.20
N TYR A 348 1.75 -15.06 25.04
CA TYR A 348 2.02 -15.79 23.79
C TYR A 348 3.41 -15.48 23.25
N TYR A 349 3.70 -14.22 22.93
CA TYR A 349 4.95 -13.85 22.27
C TYR A 349 6.18 -14.07 23.15
N GLU A 350 6.16 -13.62 24.40
CA GLU A 350 7.28 -13.75 25.33
C GLU A 350 7.63 -15.23 25.61
N PRO A 351 6.68 -16.11 26.00
CA PRO A 351 6.97 -17.53 26.19
C PRO A 351 7.44 -18.24 24.92
N ALA A 352 6.82 -17.96 23.77
CA ALA A 352 7.25 -18.53 22.50
C ALA A 352 8.68 -18.13 22.13
N THR A 353 9.04 -16.87 22.40
CA THR A 353 10.39 -16.34 22.14
C THR A 353 11.42 -16.91 23.10
N ALA A 354 11.05 -17.13 24.38
CA ALA A 354 11.92 -17.80 25.34
C ALA A 354 12.26 -19.23 24.89
N MET A 355 11.26 -20.00 24.44
CA MET A 355 11.47 -21.35 23.88
C MET A 355 12.34 -21.32 22.62
N LEU A 356 12.13 -20.36 21.71
CA LEU A 356 12.98 -20.20 20.52
C LEU A 356 14.45 -19.97 20.90
N ASN A 357 14.69 -19.08 21.87
CA ASN A 357 16.05 -18.76 22.31
C ASN A 357 16.72 -19.96 22.98
N GLU A 358 15.99 -20.71 23.82
CA GLU A 358 16.54 -21.91 24.48
C GLU A 358 16.91 -23.00 23.47
N LEU A 359 16.06 -23.28 22.47
CA LEU A 359 16.39 -24.23 21.41
C LEU A 359 17.59 -23.76 20.58
N LYS A 360 17.67 -22.45 20.30
CA LYS A 360 18.81 -21.87 19.59
C LYS A 360 20.11 -22.05 20.35
N GLU A 361 20.12 -21.75 21.65
CA GLU A 361 21.30 -21.91 22.52
C GLU A 361 21.79 -23.36 22.59
N LYS A 362 20.87 -24.32 22.49
CA LYS A 362 21.18 -25.77 22.52
C LYS A 362 21.48 -26.36 21.15
N GLY A 363 21.45 -25.57 20.06
CA GLY A 363 21.64 -26.08 18.70
C GLY A 363 20.51 -26.97 18.19
N LEU A 364 19.30 -26.81 18.74
CA LEU A 364 18.11 -27.63 18.46
C LEU A 364 17.15 -26.94 17.47
N LEU A 365 17.70 -26.15 16.56
CA LEU A 365 16.99 -25.51 15.45
C LEU A 365 17.72 -25.82 14.14
N ARG A 366 16.98 -26.10 13.07
CA ARG A 366 17.58 -26.23 11.74
C ARG A 366 18.06 -24.86 11.26
N GLU A 367 19.09 -24.87 10.42
CA GLU A 367 19.62 -23.64 9.80
C GLU A 367 18.58 -22.96 8.91
N ASN A 368 17.83 -23.76 8.11
CA ASN A 368 16.71 -23.25 7.33
C ASN A 368 15.44 -23.17 8.21
N PRO A 369 14.95 -21.97 8.57
CA PRO A 369 13.75 -21.82 9.40
C PRO A 369 12.48 -22.35 8.72
N TRP A 370 12.44 -22.39 7.39
CA TRP A 370 11.29 -22.87 6.61
C TRP A 370 11.26 -24.39 6.43
N ALA A 371 12.25 -25.09 6.99
CA ALA A 371 12.25 -26.55 7.10
C ALA A 371 12.16 -27.01 8.56
N ASP A 372 12.03 -26.09 9.52
CA ASP A 372 11.95 -26.37 10.95
C ASP A 372 10.55 -26.08 11.47
N GLU A 373 9.85 -27.12 11.90
CA GLU A 373 8.46 -27.02 12.34
C GLU A 373 8.28 -26.01 13.50
N PHE A 374 9.21 -25.97 14.45
CA PHE A 374 9.15 -24.99 15.55
C PHE A 374 9.25 -23.56 15.01
N GLN A 375 10.18 -23.32 14.09
CA GLN A 375 10.39 -21.97 13.53
C GLN A 375 9.24 -21.53 12.62
N ILE A 376 8.65 -22.45 11.84
CA ILE A 376 7.45 -22.18 11.03
C ILE A 376 6.26 -21.81 11.92
N VAL A 377 5.99 -22.61 12.96
CA VAL A 377 4.88 -22.34 13.89
C VAL A 377 5.13 -21.03 14.65
N TYR A 378 6.37 -20.78 15.08
CA TYR A 378 6.74 -19.51 15.71
C TYR A 378 6.49 -18.33 14.77
N TYR A 379 6.88 -18.44 13.50
CA TYR A 379 6.64 -17.42 12.49
C TYR A 379 5.15 -17.10 12.34
N HIS A 380 4.31 -18.12 12.16
CA HIS A 380 2.86 -17.93 12.08
C HIS A 380 2.31 -17.28 13.35
N LEU A 381 2.66 -17.80 14.53
CA LEU A 381 2.17 -17.30 15.82
C LEU A 381 2.30 -15.78 15.93
N TRP A 382 3.45 -15.20 15.55
CA TRP A 382 3.62 -13.75 15.65
C TRP A 382 3.17 -12.99 14.39
N HIS A 383 3.42 -13.53 13.19
CA HIS A 383 3.24 -12.84 11.90
C HIS A 383 1.78 -12.86 11.43
N HIS A 384 1.08 -13.97 11.62
CA HIS A 384 -0.32 -14.11 11.21
C HIS A 384 -1.24 -13.98 12.42
N GLN A 385 -1.34 -15.03 13.23
CA GLN A 385 -2.31 -15.14 14.32
C GLN A 385 -2.21 -13.97 15.31
N GLY A 386 -0.98 -13.62 15.70
CA GLY A 386 -0.72 -12.50 16.60
C GLY A 386 -1.23 -11.18 16.06
N ARG A 387 -0.85 -10.85 14.82
CA ARG A 387 -1.28 -9.59 14.19
C ARG A 387 -2.80 -9.54 14.05
N ARG A 388 -3.43 -10.62 13.59
CA ARG A 388 -4.90 -10.75 13.48
C ARG A 388 -5.60 -10.53 14.82
N ALA A 389 -5.14 -11.20 15.88
CA ALA A 389 -5.73 -11.08 17.21
C ALA A 389 -5.72 -9.63 17.71
N ARG A 390 -4.55 -8.96 17.61
CA ARG A 390 -4.38 -7.59 18.10
C ARG A 390 -5.10 -6.55 17.23
N GLN A 391 -5.01 -6.67 15.91
CA GLN A 391 -5.67 -5.77 14.97
C GLN A 391 -7.19 -5.93 15.01
N GLY A 392 -7.70 -7.16 15.05
CA GLY A 392 -9.13 -7.45 15.19
C GLY A 392 -9.72 -6.89 16.49
N ALA A 393 -9.00 -7.03 17.60
CA ALA A 393 -9.41 -6.44 18.88
C ALA A 393 -9.42 -4.90 18.85
N MET A 394 -8.50 -4.27 18.12
CA MET A 394 -8.38 -2.80 18.04
C MET A 394 -9.32 -2.15 17.01
N MET A 395 -9.95 -2.94 16.15
CA MET A 395 -10.87 -2.44 15.10
C MET A 395 -12.27 -3.05 15.20
N GLY A 396 -12.59 -3.74 16.31
CA GLY A 396 -13.95 -4.21 16.60
C GLY A 396 -14.40 -5.39 15.75
N ALA A 397 -13.47 -6.25 15.32
CA ALA A 397 -13.75 -7.49 14.59
C ALA A 397 -13.62 -8.71 15.52
N PRO A 398 -14.74 -9.19 16.10
CA PRO A 398 -14.71 -10.27 17.07
C PRO A 398 -14.18 -11.59 16.48
N ASP A 399 -14.44 -11.87 15.21
CA ASP A 399 -14.03 -13.12 14.57
C ASP A 399 -12.51 -13.17 14.35
N TYR A 400 -11.94 -12.06 13.87
CA TYR A 400 -10.49 -11.90 13.71
C TYR A 400 -9.74 -11.82 15.03
N ALA A 401 -10.36 -11.24 16.06
CA ALA A 401 -9.80 -11.28 17.41
C ALA A 401 -9.78 -12.71 17.97
N HIS A 402 -10.85 -13.48 17.74
CA HIS A 402 -11.05 -14.79 18.34
C HIS A 402 -10.61 -15.95 17.42
N TRP A 403 -11.45 -16.34 16.46
CA TRP A 403 -11.28 -17.57 15.67
C TRP A 403 -10.03 -17.55 14.79
N HIS A 404 -9.72 -16.41 14.16
CA HIS A 404 -8.48 -16.25 13.39
C HIS A 404 -7.31 -15.67 14.22
N GLY A 405 -7.54 -15.41 15.50
CA GLY A 405 -6.60 -14.76 16.41
C GLY A 405 -6.28 -15.66 17.60
N PHE A 406 -6.87 -15.36 18.77
CA PHE A 406 -6.56 -16.08 20.01
C PHE A 406 -6.81 -17.60 19.98
N PHE A 407 -7.77 -18.07 19.19
CA PHE A 407 -8.03 -19.49 19.02
C PHE A 407 -6.89 -20.21 18.31
N GLU A 408 -6.36 -19.65 17.22
CA GLU A 408 -5.19 -20.22 16.53
C GLU A 408 -3.90 -20.01 17.36
N LEU A 409 -3.74 -18.84 18.01
CA LEU A 409 -2.60 -18.55 18.89
C LEU A 409 -2.41 -19.61 19.99
N GLN A 410 -3.49 -20.10 20.60
CA GLN A 410 -3.36 -21.14 21.64
C GLN A 410 -2.97 -22.50 21.06
N GLN A 411 -3.40 -22.84 19.85
CA GLN A 411 -2.99 -24.06 19.16
C GLN A 411 -1.49 -24.00 18.85
N ASP A 412 -1.03 -22.88 18.30
CA ASP A 412 0.37 -22.66 18.00
C ASP A 412 1.22 -22.73 19.27
N LEU A 413 0.79 -22.09 20.36
CA LEU A 413 1.53 -22.13 21.62
C LEU A 413 1.60 -23.56 22.21
N TYR A 414 0.53 -24.34 22.13
CA TYR A 414 0.56 -25.75 22.55
C TYR A 414 1.50 -26.58 21.69
N LYS A 415 1.49 -26.36 20.38
CA LYS A 415 2.40 -27.05 19.45
C LYS A 415 3.85 -26.69 19.71
N LEU A 416 4.17 -25.41 19.90
CA LEU A 416 5.52 -24.96 20.27
C LEU A 416 5.99 -25.60 21.58
N LYS A 417 5.14 -25.64 22.62
CA LYS A 417 5.46 -26.30 23.90
C LYS A 417 5.75 -27.80 23.71
N GLY A 418 4.96 -28.48 22.88
CA GLY A 418 5.16 -29.90 22.59
C GLY A 418 6.49 -30.17 21.87
N ILE A 419 6.78 -29.42 20.81
CA ILE A 419 8.05 -29.54 20.07
C ILE A 419 9.23 -29.19 20.98
N HIS A 420 9.14 -28.08 21.72
CA HIS A 420 10.16 -27.65 22.66
C HIS A 420 10.50 -28.74 23.68
N ALA A 421 9.48 -29.27 24.37
CA ALA A 421 9.67 -30.32 25.37
C ALA A 421 10.30 -31.58 24.77
N LYS A 422 9.84 -32.03 23.59
CA LYS A 422 10.39 -33.19 22.89
C LYS A 422 11.86 -32.99 22.51
N ARG A 423 12.21 -31.84 21.94
CA ARG A 423 13.60 -31.54 21.53
C ARG A 423 14.53 -31.44 22.75
N LEU A 424 14.06 -30.87 23.86
CA LEU A 424 14.82 -30.83 25.11
C LEU A 424 15.02 -32.22 25.74
N GLU A 425 14.02 -33.11 25.64
CA GLU A 425 14.09 -34.47 26.17
C GLU A 425 15.04 -35.35 25.35
N THR A 426 14.94 -35.27 24.02
CA THR A 426 15.67 -36.14 23.09
C THR A 426 17.06 -35.60 22.74
N GLY A 427 17.26 -34.29 22.77
CA GLY A 427 18.46 -33.64 22.25
C GLY A 427 18.54 -33.66 20.71
N GLU A 428 17.44 -33.99 20.03
CA GLU A 428 17.38 -34.15 18.58
C GLU A 428 16.30 -33.24 17.97
N ILE A 429 16.50 -32.86 16.70
CA ILE A 429 15.49 -32.19 15.88
C ILE A 429 14.73 -33.30 15.14
N GLU A 430 13.41 -33.32 15.23
CA GLU A 430 12.59 -34.31 14.52
C GLU A 430 12.84 -34.28 12.99
N ASP A 431 12.74 -35.44 12.34
CA ASP A 431 12.93 -35.62 10.88
C ASP A 431 11.85 -34.93 10.04
#